data_AF-A0A9W7CJN0-F1
#
_entry.id   AF-A0A9W7CJN0-F1
#
_cell.length_a   1.000
_cell.length_b   1.000
_cell.length_c   1.000
_cell.angle_alpha   90.00
_cell.angle_beta   90.00
_cell.angle_gamma   90.00
#
_symmetry.space_group_name_H-M   'P 1'
#
loop_
_entity.id
_entity.type
_entity.pdbx_description
1 polymer ?
#
loop_
_entity_poly.entity_id
_entity_poly.type
_entity_poly.pdbx_seq_one_letter_code
_entity_poly.pdbx_strand_id
1 'polypeptide(L)'
;MVTFPPTFKTAVSKAAKVLNAGVFSFVPIGCLTSSPFNFYIHLVTTTLFIISLCLLLLVLGHQSPNKCATYFHVLIAITYLILPTVTTTIFGVFSCDYFDDDSKHLRADLSINCNNGNRGLWLVYEVSMVMVFPVGVVAMYFYLLLKNRAAIMEPVEIRSENEKLRDLRFLFDPYKPEFWYFEVVETLKRLMMTGVLSTINPGSFSQYAVGLIISILVFGLFCMVKPYNEARDNYVAILTSLQTVLILLFSFFMKTINEVQIEEGAYDTAGMDMVLILGYVLIVVLFVMWAYQMKDDTR
;
A
#
# COMPACT_ATOMS: atom_id res chain seq x y z
N MET A 1 -14.24 -5.02 -0.14
CA MET A 1 -13.93 -5.24 1.28
C MET A 1 -13.89 -6.73 1.60
N VAL A 2 -12.84 -7.16 2.30
CA VAL A 2 -12.77 -8.46 2.99
C VAL A 2 -13.82 -8.47 4.10
N THR A 3 -14.69 -9.48 4.14
CA THR A 3 -15.70 -9.65 5.20
C THR A 3 -15.02 -10.24 6.43
N PHE A 4 -14.37 -9.37 7.19
CA PHE A 4 -13.89 -9.73 8.51
C PHE A 4 -15.03 -9.73 9.53
N PRO A 5 -14.92 -10.54 10.59
CA PRO A 5 -15.85 -10.53 11.71
C PRO A 5 -16.00 -9.13 12.32
N PRO A 6 -17.20 -8.76 12.83
CA PRO A 6 -17.52 -7.38 13.18
C PRO A 6 -16.62 -6.78 14.26
N THR A 7 -16.16 -7.60 15.21
CA THR A 7 -15.22 -7.21 16.28
C THR A 7 -13.83 -6.91 15.73
N PHE A 8 -13.27 -7.80 14.90
CA PHE A 8 -11.99 -7.61 14.23
C PHE A 8 -12.01 -6.39 13.28
N LYS A 9 -13.07 -6.27 12.48
CA LYS A 9 -13.27 -5.13 11.57
C LYS A 9 -13.28 -3.80 12.35
N THR A 10 -13.89 -3.77 13.52
CA THR A 10 -13.95 -2.55 14.36
C THR A 10 -12.58 -2.22 14.98
N ALA A 11 -11.85 -3.21 15.50
CA ALA A 11 -10.53 -3.02 16.07
C ALA A 11 -9.50 -2.57 15.01
N VAL A 12 -9.46 -3.29 13.88
CA VAL A 12 -8.57 -2.96 12.75
C VAL A 12 -8.96 -1.64 12.12
N SER A 13 -10.24 -1.32 11.93
CA SER A 13 -10.61 -0.03 11.35
C SER A 13 -10.27 1.16 12.26
N LYS A 14 -10.33 1.01 13.59
CA LYS A 14 -9.88 2.05 14.53
C LYS A 14 -8.35 2.22 14.49
N ALA A 15 -7.59 1.13 14.55
CA ALA A 15 -6.13 1.17 14.48
C ALA A 15 -5.63 1.65 13.10
N ALA A 16 -6.24 1.15 12.02
CA ALA A 16 -5.97 1.58 10.67
C ALA A 16 -6.38 3.03 10.44
N LYS A 17 -7.46 3.56 11.03
CA LYS A 17 -7.76 5.01 10.94
C LYS A 17 -6.72 5.90 11.60
N VAL A 18 -6.05 5.42 12.66
CA VAL A 18 -4.96 6.14 13.32
C VAL A 18 -3.67 6.07 12.49
N LEU A 19 -3.34 4.92 11.92
CA LEU A 19 -2.14 4.72 11.09
C LEU A 19 -2.29 5.24 9.65
N ASN A 20 -3.51 5.19 9.11
CA ASN A 20 -3.91 5.67 7.80
C ASN A 20 -4.51 7.08 7.89
N ALA A 21 -4.05 7.86 8.87
CA ALA A 21 -4.25 9.30 8.93
C ALA A 21 -3.47 9.97 7.78
N GLY A 22 -3.85 9.65 6.55
CA GLY A 22 -3.53 10.44 5.39
C GLY A 22 -4.14 11.81 5.63
N VAL A 23 -3.28 12.80 5.86
CA VAL A 23 -3.63 14.23 6.00
C VAL A 23 -4.55 14.72 4.87
N PHE A 24 -4.59 13.99 3.74
CA PHE A 24 -5.39 14.30 2.55
C PHE A 24 -6.74 13.57 2.43
N SER A 25 -7.07 12.62 3.32
CA SER A 25 -8.42 12.00 3.36
C SER A 25 -9.42 12.77 4.24
N PHE A 26 -8.99 13.89 4.85
CA PHE A 26 -9.75 14.57 5.91
C PHE A 26 -10.60 15.77 5.49
N VAL A 27 -10.71 16.08 4.19
CA VAL A 27 -11.67 17.09 3.75
C VAL A 27 -12.77 16.43 2.93
N PRO A 28 -13.94 16.12 3.51
CA PRO A 28 -15.14 15.90 2.72
C PRO A 28 -15.55 17.24 2.09
N ILE A 29 -14.90 17.61 0.99
CA ILE A 29 -15.18 18.82 0.19
C ILE A 29 -16.64 18.78 -0.32
N GLY A 30 -17.25 17.58 -0.39
CA GLY A 30 -18.67 17.38 -0.65
C GLY A 30 -19.61 18.02 0.39
N CYS A 31 -19.13 18.39 1.57
CA CYS A 31 -19.92 19.16 2.55
C CYS A 31 -19.80 20.69 2.37
N LEU A 32 -18.82 21.17 1.59
CA LEU A 32 -18.55 22.61 1.39
C LEU A 32 -19.14 23.13 0.07
N THR A 33 -19.59 22.25 -0.82
CA THR A 33 -20.10 22.64 -2.13
C THR A 33 -21.39 21.89 -2.44
N SER A 34 -22.46 22.61 -2.80
CA SER A 34 -23.78 22.05 -3.11
C SER A 34 -23.86 21.33 -4.47
N SER A 35 -22.72 20.94 -5.05
CA SER A 35 -22.65 20.21 -6.32
C SER A 35 -22.61 18.69 -6.10
N PRO A 36 -23.15 17.89 -7.02
CA PRO A 36 -23.05 16.43 -6.94
C PRO A 36 -21.58 16.01 -7.08
N PHE A 37 -20.95 15.71 -5.93
CA PHE A 37 -19.57 15.27 -5.87
C PHE A 37 -19.52 13.79 -6.26
N ASN A 38 -19.05 13.48 -7.47
CA ASN A 38 -18.89 12.11 -7.93
C ASN A 38 -17.43 11.63 -7.78
N PHE A 39 -17.23 10.32 -7.80
CA PHE A 39 -15.90 9.72 -7.66
C PHE A 39 -14.89 10.20 -8.72
N TYR A 40 -15.37 10.47 -9.95
CA TYR A 40 -14.50 10.97 -11.02
C TYR A 40 -13.92 12.36 -10.72
N ILE A 41 -14.73 13.28 -10.17
CA ILE A 41 -14.26 14.60 -9.74
C ILE A 41 -13.27 14.46 -8.59
N HIS A 42 -13.52 13.55 -7.64
CA HIS A 42 -12.57 13.25 -6.56
C HIS A 42 -11.22 12.75 -7.11
N LEU A 43 -11.24 11.80 -8.05
CA LEU A 43 -10.04 11.27 -8.70
C LEU A 43 -9.26 12.38 -9.43
N VAL A 44 -9.94 13.17 -10.26
CA VAL A 44 -9.29 14.26 -11.01
C VAL A 44 -8.73 15.31 -10.06
N THR A 45 -9.49 15.72 -9.05
CA THR A 45 -9.05 16.74 -8.09
C THR A 45 -7.84 16.27 -7.29
N THR A 46 -7.85 15.03 -6.79
CA THR A 46 -6.72 14.47 -6.03
C THR A 46 -5.47 14.33 -6.90
N THR A 47 -5.59 13.76 -8.09
CA THR A 47 -4.45 13.58 -9.02
C THR A 47 -3.88 14.92 -9.51
N LEU A 48 -4.72 15.88 -9.91
CA LEU A 48 -4.27 17.21 -10.32
C LEU A 48 -3.65 18.02 -9.17
N PHE A 49 -4.22 17.94 -7.96
CA PHE A 49 -3.64 18.59 -6.79
C PHE A 49 -2.21 18.10 -6.53
N ILE A 50 -1.99 16.79 -6.63
CA ILE A 50 -0.67 16.19 -6.40
C ILE A 50 0.31 16.55 -7.52
N ILE A 51 -0.13 16.53 -8.78
CA ILE A 51 0.69 16.97 -9.91
C ILE A 51 1.07 18.45 -9.74
N SER A 52 0.12 19.31 -9.38
CA SER A 52 0.36 20.73 -9.12
C SER A 52 1.34 20.94 -7.97
N LEU A 53 1.21 20.18 -6.88
CA LEU A 53 2.13 20.24 -5.74
C LEU A 53 3.55 19.81 -6.15
N CYS A 54 3.68 18.73 -6.93
CA CYS A 54 4.96 18.26 -7.43
C CYS A 54 5.62 19.29 -8.36
N LEU A 55 4.84 19.87 -9.30
CA LEU A 55 5.32 20.93 -10.19
C LEU A 55 5.73 22.18 -9.43
N LEU A 56 4.95 22.59 -8.42
CA LEU A 56 5.29 23.72 -7.56
C LEU A 56 6.64 23.50 -6.85
N LEU A 57 6.85 22.32 -6.28
CA LEU A 57 8.12 21.97 -5.62
C LEU A 57 9.29 21.95 -6.60
N LEU A 58 9.10 21.45 -7.82
CA LEU A 58 10.11 21.46 -8.87
C LEU A 58 10.46 22.89 -9.31
N VAL A 59 9.45 23.75 -9.50
CA VAL A 59 9.65 25.16 -9.88
C VAL A 59 10.35 25.93 -8.76
N LEU A 60 9.92 25.77 -7.51
CA LEU A 60 10.59 26.39 -6.35
C LEU A 60 12.03 25.90 -6.19
N GLY A 61 12.28 24.60 -6.44
CA GLY A 61 13.63 24.02 -6.47
C GLY A 61 14.50 24.62 -7.57
N HIS A 62 13.93 24.87 -8.75
CA HIS A 62 14.66 25.50 -9.86
C HIS A 62 14.94 26.99 -9.62
N GLN A 63 13.99 27.71 -9.03
CA GLN A 63 14.13 29.14 -8.71
C GLN A 63 15.06 29.40 -7.52
N SER A 64 15.15 28.45 -6.58
CA SER A 64 15.97 28.58 -5.36
C SER A 64 17.14 27.59 -5.39
N PRO A 65 18.24 27.89 -6.12
CA PRO A 65 19.38 26.97 -6.24
C PRO A 65 19.97 26.59 -4.87
N ASN A 66 19.95 27.51 -3.91
CA ASN A 66 20.44 27.29 -2.54
C ASN A 66 19.64 26.24 -1.75
N LYS A 67 18.39 25.95 -2.13
CA LYS A 67 17.48 25.01 -1.44
C LYS A 67 17.00 23.87 -2.35
N CYS A 68 17.56 23.74 -3.55
CA CYS A 68 17.13 22.76 -4.56
C CYS A 68 17.11 21.32 -4.02
N ALA A 69 18.16 20.92 -3.30
CA ALA A 69 18.26 19.61 -2.63
C ALA A 69 17.11 19.37 -1.64
N THR A 70 16.76 20.38 -0.84
CA THR A 70 15.66 20.28 0.14
C THR A 70 14.31 20.08 -0.55
N TYR A 71 14.02 20.84 -1.61
CA TYR A 71 12.79 20.67 -2.37
C TYR A 71 12.71 19.30 -3.05
N PHE A 72 13.84 18.80 -3.55
CA PHE A 72 13.92 17.46 -4.15
C PHE A 72 13.67 16.36 -3.11
N HIS A 73 14.29 16.45 -1.93
CA HIS A 73 14.03 15.50 -0.84
C HIS A 73 12.56 15.49 -0.42
N VAL A 74 11.97 16.68 -0.24
CA VAL A 74 10.54 16.83 0.10
C VAL A 74 9.65 16.26 -1.01
N LEU A 75 9.96 16.51 -2.28
CA LEU A 75 9.23 15.96 -3.42
C LEU A 75 9.19 14.43 -3.35
N ILE A 76 10.35 13.80 -3.17
CA ILE A 76 10.44 12.35 -3.15
C ILE A 76 9.69 11.78 -1.92
N ALA A 77 9.84 12.40 -0.74
CA ALA A 77 9.13 11.97 0.47
C ALA A 77 7.61 12.08 0.30
N ILE A 78 7.12 13.17 -0.31
CA ILE A 78 5.70 13.37 -0.61
C ILE A 78 5.21 12.32 -1.60
N THR A 79 5.92 12.08 -2.70
CA THR A 79 5.53 11.04 -3.67
C THR A 79 5.49 9.67 -3.01
N TYR A 80 6.43 9.36 -2.10
CA TYR A 80 6.46 8.11 -1.37
C TYR A 80 5.23 7.91 -0.48
N LEU A 81 4.89 8.94 0.30
CA LEU A 81 3.80 8.90 1.27
C LEU A 81 2.42 8.86 0.59
N ILE A 82 2.28 9.55 -0.53
CA ILE A 82 1.02 9.70 -1.26
C ILE A 82 0.77 8.53 -2.23
N LEU A 83 1.82 7.85 -2.69
CA LEU A 83 1.73 6.78 -3.68
C LEU A 83 0.69 5.70 -3.35
N PRO A 84 0.61 5.14 -2.12
CA PRO A 84 -0.39 4.13 -1.80
C PRO A 84 -1.83 4.64 -1.96
N THR A 85 -2.11 5.84 -1.45
CA THR A 85 -3.46 6.46 -1.46
C THR A 85 -3.91 6.81 -2.86
N VAL A 86 -3.03 7.37 -3.69
CA VAL A 86 -3.35 7.69 -5.09
C VAL A 86 -3.55 6.42 -5.88
N THR A 87 -2.68 5.44 -5.68
CA THR A 87 -2.75 4.19 -6.44
C THR A 87 -4.07 3.46 -6.16
N THR A 88 -4.51 3.34 -4.92
CA THR A 88 -5.82 2.74 -4.59
C THR A 88 -6.99 3.54 -5.17
N THR A 89 -6.89 4.87 -5.19
CA THR A 89 -7.91 5.73 -5.79
C THR A 89 -7.98 5.55 -7.31
N ILE A 90 -6.83 5.44 -7.99
CA ILE A 90 -6.74 5.17 -9.43
C ILE A 90 -7.36 3.81 -9.73
N PHE A 91 -6.89 2.73 -9.10
CA PHE A 91 -7.40 1.37 -9.33
C PHE A 91 -8.89 1.20 -8.95
N GLY A 92 -9.44 2.12 -8.16
CA GLY A 92 -10.85 2.15 -7.80
C GLY A 92 -11.78 2.35 -9.01
N VAL A 93 -11.29 2.91 -10.12
CA VAL A 93 -12.11 3.10 -11.33
C VAL A 93 -12.36 1.78 -12.06
N PHE A 94 -11.44 0.82 -12.10
CA PHE A 94 -11.64 -0.48 -12.77
C PHE A 94 -12.79 -1.35 -12.20
N SER A 95 -13.19 -1.14 -10.95
CA SER A 95 -14.13 -2.02 -10.25
C SER A 95 -15.60 -1.62 -10.41
N CYS A 96 -16.38 -2.40 -11.17
CA CYS A 96 -17.85 -2.24 -11.25
C CYS A 96 -18.58 -3.45 -10.66
N ASP A 97 -19.71 -3.20 -10.02
CA ASP A 97 -20.64 -4.21 -9.52
C ASP A 97 -21.85 -4.34 -10.46
N TYR A 98 -22.40 -5.55 -10.54
CA TYR A 98 -23.57 -5.90 -11.34
C TYR A 98 -24.81 -5.93 -10.46
N PHE A 99 -25.93 -5.43 -10.98
CA PHE A 99 -27.23 -5.39 -10.30
C PHE A 99 -28.28 -6.17 -11.10
N ASP A 100 -29.38 -6.52 -10.43
CA ASP A 100 -30.46 -7.36 -10.97
C ASP A 100 -31.21 -6.71 -12.15
N ASP A 101 -31.09 -5.38 -12.33
CA ASP A 101 -31.66 -4.60 -13.42
C ASP A 101 -30.75 -4.51 -14.66
N ASP A 102 -29.78 -5.43 -14.79
CA ASP A 102 -28.71 -5.44 -15.81
C ASP A 102 -27.80 -4.19 -15.79
N SER A 103 -27.95 -3.33 -14.79
CA SER A 103 -27.12 -2.15 -14.63
C SER A 103 -25.77 -2.53 -14.02
N LYS A 104 -24.71 -1.87 -14.48
CA LYS A 104 -23.38 -1.97 -13.88
C LYS A 104 -23.06 -0.63 -13.26
N HIS A 105 -22.72 -0.60 -11.98
CA HIS A 105 -22.37 0.63 -11.28
C HIS A 105 -20.96 0.57 -10.71
N LEU A 106 -20.31 1.72 -10.61
CA LEU A 106 -18.95 1.79 -10.06
C LEU A 106 -18.98 1.45 -8.57
N ARG A 107 -18.15 0.49 -8.15
CA ARG A 107 -18.13 0.04 -6.74
C ARG A 107 -17.77 1.15 -5.77
N ALA A 108 -16.89 2.05 -6.17
CA ALA A 108 -16.47 3.18 -5.34
C ALA A 108 -17.57 4.25 -5.19
N ASP A 109 -18.52 4.31 -6.12
CA ASP A 109 -19.61 5.28 -6.14
C ASP A 109 -20.75 4.78 -7.05
N LEU A 110 -21.80 4.26 -6.41
CA LEU A 110 -22.94 3.66 -7.09
C LEU A 110 -23.76 4.66 -7.93
N SER A 111 -23.54 5.97 -7.79
CA SER A 111 -24.19 6.97 -8.64
C SER A 111 -23.69 6.92 -10.10
N ILE A 112 -22.54 6.28 -10.34
CA ILE A 112 -21.90 6.19 -11.66
C ILE A 112 -22.27 4.87 -12.33
N ASN A 113 -22.94 4.96 -13.48
CA ASN A 113 -23.26 3.81 -14.32
C ASN A 113 -22.09 3.47 -15.28
N CYS A 114 -21.53 2.27 -15.14
CA CYS A 114 -20.43 1.74 -15.95
C CYS A 114 -20.85 1.32 -17.37
N ASN A 115 -22.15 1.14 -17.65
CA ASN A 115 -22.65 0.85 -19.00
C ASN A 115 -22.71 2.11 -19.89
N ASN A 116 -22.45 3.30 -19.35
CA ASN A 116 -22.49 4.56 -20.09
C ASN A 116 -21.36 4.66 -21.12
N GLY A 117 -21.64 5.24 -22.30
CA GLY A 117 -20.68 5.39 -23.40
C GLY A 117 -19.43 6.22 -23.06
N ASN A 118 -19.52 7.12 -22.09
CA ASN A 118 -18.39 7.93 -21.62
C ASN A 118 -17.33 7.12 -20.83
N ARG A 119 -17.59 5.84 -20.52
CA ARG A 119 -16.68 4.98 -19.75
C ARG A 119 -15.31 4.83 -20.42
N GLY A 120 -15.25 4.80 -21.75
CA GLY A 120 -13.99 4.68 -22.49
C GLY A 120 -13.01 5.83 -22.19
N LEU A 121 -13.50 7.07 -22.11
CA LEU A 121 -12.67 8.24 -21.78
C LEU A 121 -12.10 8.15 -20.36
N TRP A 122 -12.89 7.67 -19.40
CA TRP A 122 -12.43 7.48 -18.02
C TRP A 122 -11.40 6.37 -17.89
N LEU A 123 -11.53 5.28 -18.66
CA LEU A 123 -10.52 4.22 -18.71
C LEU A 123 -9.20 4.72 -19.32
N VAL A 124 -9.24 5.55 -20.35
CA VAL A 124 -8.02 6.18 -20.90
C VAL A 124 -7.36 7.09 -19.87
N TYR A 125 -8.14 7.92 -19.18
CA TYR A 125 -7.64 8.76 -18.09
C TYR A 125 -6.98 7.92 -16.99
N GLU A 126 -7.65 6.87 -16.52
CA GLU A 126 -7.14 5.97 -15.48
C GLU A 126 -5.82 5.30 -15.90
N VAL A 127 -5.77 4.69 -17.09
CA VAL A 127 -4.55 4.04 -17.61
C VAL A 127 -3.41 5.05 -17.71
N SER A 128 -3.68 6.28 -18.13
CA SER A 128 -2.67 7.34 -18.15
C SER A 128 -2.15 7.66 -16.73
N MET A 129 -3.02 7.69 -15.72
CA MET A 129 -2.64 7.94 -14.34
C MET A 129 -1.90 6.75 -13.71
N VAL A 130 -2.21 5.50 -14.10
CA VAL A 130 -1.42 4.32 -13.74
C VAL A 130 0.02 4.46 -14.27
N MET A 131 0.19 4.93 -15.51
CA MET A 131 1.51 5.15 -16.07
C MET A 131 2.28 6.26 -15.36
N VAL A 132 1.59 7.35 -14.98
CA VAL A 132 2.23 8.51 -14.30
C VAL A 132 2.61 8.18 -12.85
N PHE A 133 1.71 7.57 -12.08
CA PHE A 133 1.90 7.39 -10.64
C PHE A 133 2.55 6.04 -10.28
N PRO A 134 1.84 4.90 -10.22
CA PRO A 134 2.45 3.65 -9.78
C PRO A 134 3.61 3.19 -10.68
N VAL A 135 3.54 3.38 -11.99
CA VAL A 135 4.64 2.98 -12.88
C VAL A 135 5.72 4.06 -12.91
N GLY A 136 5.36 5.32 -13.15
CA GLY A 136 6.29 6.43 -13.30
C GLY A 136 7.11 6.71 -12.04
N VAL A 137 6.48 6.72 -10.86
CA VAL A 137 7.19 6.96 -9.58
C VAL A 137 8.15 5.81 -9.25
N VAL A 138 7.73 4.55 -9.47
CA VAL A 138 8.59 3.38 -9.27
C VAL A 138 9.78 3.39 -10.23
N ALA A 139 9.54 3.70 -11.51
CA ALA A 139 10.60 3.85 -12.51
C ALA A 139 11.55 5.00 -12.16
N MET A 140 11.04 6.12 -11.67
CA MET A 140 11.83 7.24 -11.19
C MET A 140 12.74 6.83 -10.02
N TYR A 141 12.20 6.13 -9.01
CA TYR A 141 13.01 5.65 -7.88
C TYR A 141 14.11 4.69 -8.34
N PHE A 142 13.76 3.73 -9.18
CA PHE A 142 14.71 2.78 -9.74
C PHE A 142 15.81 3.48 -10.55
N TYR A 143 15.45 4.47 -11.38
CA TYR A 143 16.40 5.26 -12.15
C TYR A 143 17.35 6.08 -11.26
N LEU A 144 16.82 6.76 -10.23
CA LEU A 144 17.63 7.54 -9.30
C LEU A 144 18.63 6.67 -8.53
N LEU A 145 18.20 5.48 -8.11
CA LEU A 145 19.04 4.51 -7.44
C LEU A 145 20.08 3.91 -8.40
N LEU A 146 19.71 3.56 -9.64
CA LEU A 146 20.64 3.08 -10.66
C LEU A 146 21.74 4.09 -10.98
N LYS A 147 21.37 5.36 -11.15
CA LYS A 147 22.31 6.44 -11.46
C LYS A 147 23.36 6.63 -10.37
N ASN A 148 22.98 6.41 -9.11
CA ASN A 148 23.85 6.57 -7.95
C ASN A 148 24.38 5.23 -7.40
N ARG A 149 24.17 4.11 -8.12
CA ARG A 149 24.47 2.75 -7.67
C ARG A 149 25.89 2.60 -7.12
N ALA A 150 26.89 3.12 -7.83
CA ALA A 150 28.29 2.99 -7.44
C ALA A 150 28.55 3.55 -6.03
N ALA A 151 28.00 4.72 -5.72
CA ALA A 151 28.16 5.36 -4.42
C ALA A 151 27.28 4.70 -3.33
N ILE A 152 26.14 4.10 -3.70
CA ILE A 152 25.24 3.40 -2.76
C ILE A 152 25.81 2.04 -2.33
N MET A 153 26.57 1.38 -3.23
CA MET A 153 27.19 0.08 -2.99
C MET A 153 28.45 0.17 -2.11
N GLU A 154 28.91 1.37 -1.78
CA GLU A 154 29.99 1.56 -0.80
C GLU A 154 29.56 1.09 0.61
N PRO A 155 30.53 0.77 1.50
CA PRO A 155 30.26 0.47 2.90
C PRO A 155 29.37 1.52 3.58
N VAL A 156 28.57 1.07 4.54
CA VAL A 156 27.54 1.90 5.20
C VAL A 156 28.15 3.17 5.80
N GLU A 157 29.34 3.06 6.37
CA GLU A 157 30.07 4.17 7.00
C GLU A 157 30.36 5.28 5.99
N ILE A 158 30.91 4.92 4.82
CA ILE A 158 31.33 5.86 3.78
C ILE A 158 30.12 6.50 3.11
N ARG A 159 29.13 5.70 2.70
CA ARG A 159 27.93 6.22 2.02
C ARG A 159 27.08 7.11 2.96
N SER A 160 27.13 6.87 4.27
CA SER A 160 26.42 7.66 5.28
C SER A 160 27.02 9.05 5.52
N GLU A 161 28.20 9.34 4.99
CA GLU A 161 28.82 10.68 5.02
C GLU A 161 28.63 11.42 3.69
N ASN A 162 28.23 10.72 2.63
CA ASN A 162 28.09 11.30 1.31
C ASN A 162 26.89 12.25 1.21
N GLU A 163 27.17 13.56 1.16
CA GLU A 163 26.15 14.61 1.05
C GLU A 163 25.28 14.48 -0.20
N LYS A 164 25.83 13.96 -1.30
CA LYS A 164 25.09 13.81 -2.57
C LYS A 164 23.97 12.77 -2.48
N LEU A 165 24.10 11.82 -1.56
CA LEU A 165 23.12 10.76 -1.34
C LEU A 165 22.08 11.10 -0.27
N ARG A 166 22.25 12.22 0.45
CA ARG A 166 21.41 12.59 1.60
C ARG A 166 19.92 12.54 1.26
N ASP A 167 19.54 13.06 0.10
CA ASP A 167 18.14 13.19 -0.29
C ASP A 167 17.51 11.84 -0.69
N LEU A 168 18.34 10.86 -1.06
CA LEU A 168 17.93 9.51 -1.48
C LEU A 168 18.04 8.47 -0.36
N ARG A 169 18.58 8.83 0.82
CA ARG A 169 18.84 7.87 1.90
C ARG A 169 17.64 7.01 2.25
N PHE A 170 16.46 7.59 2.33
CA PHE A 170 15.26 6.83 2.69
C PHE A 170 14.95 5.67 1.71
N LEU A 171 15.48 5.69 0.47
CA LEU A 171 15.29 4.63 -0.52
C LEU A 171 16.28 3.45 -0.39
N PHE A 172 17.41 3.61 0.31
CA PHE A 172 18.46 2.58 0.31
C PHE A 172 19.12 2.35 1.67
N ASP A 173 19.05 3.31 2.58
CA ASP A 173 19.73 3.31 3.88
C ASP A 173 19.36 2.11 4.77
N PRO A 174 18.09 1.66 4.84
CA PRO A 174 17.70 0.47 5.60
C PRO A 174 18.31 -0.84 5.07
N TYR A 175 18.76 -0.85 3.82
CA TYR A 175 19.15 -2.05 3.09
C TYR A 175 20.66 -2.19 2.96
N LYS A 176 21.12 -3.44 2.86
CA LYS A 176 22.53 -3.74 2.59
C LYS A 176 22.96 -3.18 1.22
N PRO A 177 24.24 -2.83 1.05
CA PRO A 177 24.74 -2.29 -0.22
C PRO A 177 24.45 -3.18 -1.44
N GLU A 178 24.41 -4.51 -1.29
CA GLU A 178 24.08 -5.41 -2.40
C GLU A 178 22.61 -5.28 -2.86
N PHE A 179 21.73 -4.88 -1.96
CA PHE A 179 20.28 -4.77 -2.16
C PHE A 179 19.81 -3.32 -2.31
N TRP A 180 20.62 -2.47 -2.96
CA TRP A 180 20.35 -1.06 -3.21
C TRP A 180 18.98 -0.75 -3.86
N TYR A 181 18.38 -1.71 -4.56
CA TYR A 181 17.09 -1.57 -5.25
C TYR A 181 15.89 -2.05 -4.43
N PHE A 182 16.09 -2.54 -3.21
CA PHE A 182 15.06 -3.30 -2.50
C PHE A 182 13.83 -2.47 -2.10
N GLU A 183 13.97 -1.15 -1.89
CA GLU A 183 12.81 -0.27 -1.68
C GLU A 183 11.84 -0.27 -2.87
N VAL A 184 12.37 -0.42 -4.08
CA VAL A 184 11.54 -0.53 -5.30
C VAL A 184 10.74 -1.82 -5.26
N VAL A 185 11.37 -2.92 -4.84
CA VAL A 185 10.70 -4.22 -4.65
C VAL A 185 9.63 -4.13 -3.57
N GLU A 186 9.92 -3.45 -2.46
CA GLU A 186 8.96 -3.26 -1.38
C GLU A 186 7.76 -2.40 -1.82
N THR A 187 8.04 -1.35 -2.59
CA THR A 187 7.01 -0.50 -3.19
C THR A 187 6.15 -1.30 -4.15
N LEU A 188 6.74 -2.12 -5.04
CA LEU A 188 6.00 -2.99 -5.96
C LEU A 188 5.11 -3.99 -5.23
N LYS A 189 5.63 -4.65 -4.18
CA LYS A 189 4.83 -5.52 -3.28
C LYS A 189 3.60 -4.77 -2.76
N ARG A 190 3.81 -3.56 -2.23
CA ARG A 190 2.73 -2.72 -1.70
C ARG A 190 1.69 -2.40 -2.76
N LEU A 191 2.12 -2.02 -3.97
CA LEU A 191 1.22 -1.71 -5.09
C LEU A 191 0.44 -2.93 -5.60
N MET A 192 1.05 -4.12 -5.64
CA MET A 192 0.35 -5.36 -6.02
C MET A 192 -0.74 -5.71 -5.00
N MET A 193 -0.41 -5.58 -3.70
CA MET A 193 -1.32 -5.93 -2.60
C MET A 193 -2.46 -4.92 -2.41
N THR A 194 -2.22 -3.62 -2.60
CA THR A 194 -3.25 -2.59 -2.40
C THR A 194 -3.96 -2.19 -3.69
N GLY A 195 -3.26 -2.20 -4.82
CA GLY A 195 -3.78 -1.80 -6.13
C GLY A 195 -4.43 -2.96 -6.87
N VAL A 196 -3.62 -3.89 -7.38
CA VAL A 196 -4.10 -5.00 -8.24
C VAL A 196 -5.14 -5.87 -7.52
N LEU A 197 -4.91 -6.21 -6.25
CA LEU A 197 -5.86 -7.01 -5.50
C LEU A 197 -7.23 -6.33 -5.31
N SER A 198 -7.27 -5.00 -5.37
CA SER A 198 -8.51 -4.22 -5.23
C SER A 198 -9.40 -4.26 -6.48
N THR A 199 -8.84 -4.58 -7.65
CA THR A 199 -9.62 -4.69 -8.90
C THR A 199 -10.40 -6.00 -8.98
N ILE A 200 -10.02 -6.99 -8.17
CA ILE A 200 -10.75 -8.26 -8.06
C ILE A 200 -11.97 -8.06 -7.16
N ASN A 201 -13.08 -8.71 -7.49
CA ASN A 201 -14.30 -8.69 -6.71
C ASN A 201 -14.03 -9.01 -5.23
N PRO A 202 -14.35 -8.10 -4.30
CA PRO A 202 -13.97 -8.28 -2.94
C PRO A 202 -14.69 -9.44 -2.28
N GLY A 203 -13.94 -10.19 -1.49
CA GLY A 203 -14.47 -11.38 -0.83
C GLY A 203 -14.70 -12.55 -1.79
N SER A 204 -14.30 -12.45 -3.07
CA SER A 204 -14.26 -13.60 -3.96
C SER A 204 -13.11 -14.55 -3.61
N PHE A 205 -13.27 -15.84 -3.89
CA PHE A 205 -12.18 -16.82 -3.74
C PHE A 205 -10.95 -16.42 -4.57
N SER A 206 -11.15 -15.89 -5.78
CA SER A 206 -10.06 -15.43 -6.64
C SER A 206 -9.23 -14.34 -5.99
N GLN A 207 -9.86 -13.39 -5.26
CA GLN A 207 -9.13 -12.37 -4.54
C GLN A 207 -8.24 -12.98 -3.46
N TYR A 208 -8.79 -13.87 -2.61
CA TYR A 208 -8.01 -14.52 -1.56
C TYR A 208 -6.88 -15.39 -2.13
N ALA A 209 -7.14 -16.15 -3.19
CA ALA A 209 -6.15 -17.01 -3.83
C ALA A 209 -4.98 -16.22 -4.43
N VAL A 210 -5.27 -15.16 -5.19
CA VAL A 210 -4.22 -14.29 -5.76
C VAL A 210 -3.41 -13.60 -4.66
N GLY A 211 -4.09 -13.08 -3.64
CA GLY A 211 -3.41 -12.47 -2.48
C GLY A 211 -2.51 -13.44 -1.74
N LEU A 212 -2.94 -14.70 -1.56
CA LEU A 212 -2.15 -15.76 -0.95
C LEU A 212 -0.89 -16.08 -1.75
N ILE A 213 -1.02 -16.25 -3.07
CA ILE A 213 0.12 -16.52 -3.95
C ILE A 213 1.15 -15.39 -3.84
N ILE A 214 0.71 -14.13 -3.97
CA ILE A 214 1.60 -12.97 -3.84
C ILE A 214 2.29 -12.95 -2.47
N SER A 215 1.54 -13.17 -1.39
CA SER A 215 2.06 -13.12 -0.03
C SER A 215 3.06 -14.24 0.27
N ILE A 216 2.84 -15.45 -0.25
CA ILE A 216 3.77 -16.58 -0.11
C ILE A 216 5.08 -16.31 -0.88
N LEU A 217 4.99 -15.79 -2.11
CA LEU A 217 6.18 -15.42 -2.89
C LEU A 217 7.01 -14.35 -2.17
N VAL A 218 6.35 -13.33 -1.64
CA VAL A 218 6.98 -12.26 -0.86
C VAL A 218 7.60 -12.79 0.43
N PHE A 219 6.91 -13.67 1.16
CA PHE A 219 7.44 -14.32 2.35
C PHE A 219 8.70 -15.13 2.03
N GLY A 220 8.65 -15.95 0.96
CA GLY A 220 9.81 -16.69 0.48
C GLY A 220 11.00 -15.78 0.13
N LEU A 221 10.73 -14.66 -0.57
CA LEU A 221 11.74 -13.64 -0.88
C LEU A 221 12.42 -13.11 0.39
N PHE A 222 11.66 -12.73 1.42
CA PHE A 222 12.24 -12.22 2.66
C PHE A 222 13.03 -13.27 3.44
N CYS A 223 12.58 -14.52 3.45
CA CYS A 223 13.31 -15.63 4.07
C CYS A 223 14.67 -15.89 3.40
N MET A 224 14.75 -15.78 2.07
CA MET A 224 15.97 -16.06 1.30
C MET A 224 16.92 -14.87 1.24
N VAL A 225 16.41 -13.66 1.01
CA VAL A 225 17.23 -12.49 0.68
C VAL A 225 17.79 -11.79 1.92
N LYS A 226 16.98 -11.65 2.98
CA LYS A 226 17.33 -10.89 4.19
C LYS A 226 18.05 -9.55 3.88
N PRO A 227 17.34 -8.61 3.22
CA PRO A 227 17.93 -7.43 2.58
C PRO A 227 18.32 -6.30 3.54
N TYR A 228 17.79 -6.28 4.77
CA TYR A 228 18.00 -5.17 5.70
C TYR A 228 19.39 -5.25 6.36
N ASN A 229 19.96 -4.09 6.69
CA ASN A 229 21.23 -3.99 7.41
C ASN A 229 21.15 -4.63 8.79
N GLU A 230 20.11 -4.28 9.54
CA GLU A 230 19.90 -4.83 10.87
C GLU A 230 19.22 -6.21 10.79
N ALA A 231 19.75 -7.18 11.54
CA ALA A 231 19.14 -8.51 11.65
C ALA A 231 17.69 -8.42 12.19
N ARG A 232 17.44 -7.45 13.08
CA ARG A 232 16.11 -7.09 13.55
C ARG A 232 15.12 -6.94 12.41
N ASP A 233 15.40 -6.00 11.52
CA ASP A 233 14.42 -5.55 10.52
C ASP A 233 14.12 -6.68 9.53
N ASN A 234 15.10 -7.57 9.30
CA ASN A 234 14.88 -8.82 8.58
C ASN A 234 13.88 -9.75 9.28
N TYR A 235 14.00 -9.97 10.59
CA TYR A 235 13.02 -10.78 11.32
C TYR A 235 11.64 -10.14 11.30
N VAL A 236 11.55 -8.82 11.48
CA VAL A 236 10.28 -8.08 11.43
C VAL A 236 9.62 -8.22 10.06
N ALA A 237 10.37 -8.09 8.97
CA ALA A 237 9.85 -8.25 7.62
C ALA A 237 9.38 -9.68 7.33
N ILE A 238 10.11 -10.70 7.81
CA ILE A 238 9.72 -12.11 7.71
C ILE A 238 8.43 -12.38 8.49
N LEU A 239 8.35 -11.95 9.76
CA LEU A 239 7.17 -12.14 10.61
C LEU A 239 5.94 -11.43 10.04
N THR A 240 6.09 -10.19 9.55
CA THR A 240 4.99 -9.44 8.94
C THR A 240 4.50 -10.10 7.65
N SER A 241 5.41 -10.64 6.85
CA SER A 241 5.06 -11.37 5.62
C SER A 241 4.35 -12.69 5.94
N LEU A 242 4.82 -13.44 6.95
CA LEU A 242 4.16 -14.65 7.44
C LEU A 242 2.75 -14.34 7.96
N GLN A 243 2.63 -13.27 8.76
CA GLN A 243 1.35 -12.81 9.27
C GLN A 243 0.35 -12.50 8.14
N THR A 244 0.81 -11.86 7.06
CA THR A 244 -0.03 -11.57 5.90
C THR A 244 -0.52 -12.86 5.23
N VAL A 245 0.36 -13.86 5.07
CA VAL A 245 -0.01 -15.19 4.56
C VAL A 245 -1.08 -15.83 5.43
N LEU A 246 -0.87 -15.85 6.76
CA LEU A 246 -1.83 -16.45 7.70
C LEU A 246 -3.19 -15.75 7.63
N ILE A 247 -3.23 -14.42 7.65
CA ILE A 247 -4.48 -13.64 7.57
C ILE A 247 -5.27 -13.99 6.30
N LEU A 248 -4.60 -14.08 5.15
CA LEU A 248 -5.26 -14.41 3.89
C LEU A 248 -5.69 -15.89 3.84
N LEU A 249 -4.93 -16.79 4.46
CA LEU A 249 -5.26 -18.21 4.53
C LEU A 249 -6.52 -18.42 5.38
N PHE A 250 -6.58 -17.80 6.55
CA PHE A 250 -7.78 -17.80 7.38
C PHE A 250 -8.97 -17.15 6.68
N SER A 251 -8.76 -16.02 5.97
CA SER A 251 -9.82 -15.36 5.21
C SER A 251 -10.39 -16.27 4.12
N PHE A 252 -9.54 -17.05 3.45
CA PHE A 252 -9.94 -18.05 2.47
C PHE A 252 -10.79 -19.16 3.13
N PHE A 253 -10.33 -19.74 4.24
CA PHE A 253 -11.08 -20.77 4.95
C PHE A 253 -12.43 -20.27 5.47
N MET A 254 -12.47 -19.07 6.07
CA MET A 254 -13.72 -18.46 6.53
C MET A 254 -14.71 -18.26 5.37
N LYS A 255 -14.22 -17.87 4.20
CA LYS A 255 -15.07 -17.76 3.00
C LYS A 255 -15.62 -19.11 2.56
N THR A 256 -14.79 -20.16 2.54
CA THR A 256 -15.22 -21.52 2.21
C THR A 256 -16.27 -22.04 3.18
N ILE A 257 -16.03 -21.88 4.49
CA ILE A 257 -16.96 -22.31 5.54
C ILE A 257 -18.29 -21.59 5.38
N ASN A 258 -18.29 -20.26 5.21
CA ASN A 258 -19.52 -19.48 5.06
C ASN A 258 -20.36 -19.89 3.83
N GLU A 259 -19.73 -20.27 2.71
CA GLU A 259 -20.49 -20.72 1.53
C GLU A 259 -21.00 -22.17 1.64
N VAL A 260 -20.20 -23.07 2.23
CA VAL A 260 -20.62 -24.46 2.47
C VAL A 260 -21.73 -24.54 3.54
N GLN A 261 -21.77 -23.59 4.47
CA GLN A 261 -22.70 -23.59 5.61
C GLN A 261 -24.04 -22.87 5.33
N ILE A 262 -24.33 -22.48 4.08
CA ILE A 262 -25.71 -22.12 3.71
C ILE A 262 -26.66 -23.32 3.94
N GLU A 263 -26.15 -24.55 4.13
CA GLU A 263 -27.00 -25.74 4.35
C GLU A 263 -27.06 -26.37 5.76
N GLU A 264 -26.07 -26.30 6.66
CA GLU A 264 -26.24 -26.88 8.01
C GLU A 264 -25.46 -26.13 9.10
N GLY A 265 -26.19 -25.61 10.10
CA GLY A 265 -25.64 -24.83 11.20
C GLY A 265 -24.89 -25.67 12.24
N ALA A 266 -23.69 -25.20 12.60
CA ALA A 266 -23.11 -25.14 13.96
C ALA A 266 -21.58 -25.17 13.88
N TYR A 267 -20.97 -24.02 13.57
CA TYR A 267 -19.57 -23.75 13.89
C TYR A 267 -19.49 -22.44 14.69
N ASP A 268 -18.67 -22.42 15.73
CA ASP A 268 -18.48 -21.25 16.58
C ASP A 268 -17.64 -20.20 15.85
N THR A 269 -18.30 -19.37 15.06
CA THR A 269 -17.73 -18.17 14.44
C THR A 269 -16.93 -17.34 15.44
N ALA A 270 -17.37 -17.27 16.72
CA ALA A 270 -16.66 -16.52 17.75
C ALA A 270 -15.32 -17.19 18.16
N GLY A 271 -15.23 -18.51 18.10
CA GLY A 271 -14.00 -19.26 18.33
C GLY A 271 -12.93 -18.97 17.28
N MET A 272 -13.30 -18.95 16.00
CA MET A 272 -12.37 -18.59 14.91
C MET A 272 -11.95 -17.11 14.97
N ASP A 273 -12.87 -16.22 15.33
CA ASP A 273 -12.57 -14.80 15.57
C ASP A 273 -11.54 -14.61 16.69
N MET A 274 -11.71 -15.36 17.77
CA MET A 274 -10.81 -15.33 18.91
C MET A 274 -9.42 -15.86 18.53
N VAL A 275 -9.33 -16.93 17.74
CA VAL A 275 -8.05 -17.47 17.25
C VAL A 275 -7.31 -16.44 16.39
N LEU A 276 -8.01 -15.70 15.53
CA LEU A 276 -7.41 -14.64 14.71
C LEU A 276 -6.92 -13.46 15.53
N ILE A 277 -7.72 -13.00 16.49
CA ILE A 277 -7.35 -11.91 17.39
C ILE A 277 -6.17 -12.35 18.26
N LEU A 278 -6.21 -13.56 18.83
CA LEU A 278 -5.14 -14.10 19.64
C LEU A 278 -3.87 -14.33 18.83
N GLY A 279 -3.96 -14.80 17.59
CA GLY A 279 -2.80 -14.95 16.70
C GLY A 279 -2.18 -13.59 16.36
N TYR A 280 -3.00 -12.59 16.04
CA TYR A 280 -2.54 -11.23 15.81
C TYR A 280 -1.88 -10.62 17.05
N VAL A 281 -2.55 -10.72 18.21
CA VAL A 281 -2.04 -10.23 19.50
C VAL A 281 -0.77 -10.98 19.89
N LEU A 282 -0.69 -12.29 19.69
CA LEU A 282 0.48 -13.10 19.97
C LEU A 282 1.67 -12.64 19.13
N ILE A 283 1.49 -12.38 17.83
CA ILE A 283 2.56 -11.87 16.96
C ILE A 283 3.02 -10.49 17.42
N VAL A 284 2.08 -9.59 17.75
CA VAL A 284 2.41 -8.26 18.30
C VAL A 284 3.15 -8.38 19.64
N VAL A 285 2.73 -9.28 20.52
CA VAL A 285 3.36 -9.52 21.83
C VAL A 285 4.73 -10.16 21.67
N LEU A 286 4.90 -11.14 20.77
CA LEU A 286 6.19 -11.72 20.43
C LEU A 286 7.15 -10.66 19.86
N PHE A 287 6.64 -9.78 18.99
CA PHE A 287 7.41 -8.65 18.47
C PHE A 287 7.82 -7.67 19.59
N VAL A 288 6.90 -7.30 20.48
CA VAL A 288 7.18 -6.41 21.61
C VAL A 288 8.17 -7.05 22.59
N MET A 289 7.98 -8.32 22.96
CA MET A 289 8.89 -9.05 23.84
C MET A 289 10.28 -9.21 23.22
N TRP A 290 10.36 -9.53 21.93
CA TRP A 290 11.61 -9.59 21.19
C TRP A 290 12.30 -8.20 21.13
N ALA A 291 11.54 -7.13 20.92
CA ALA A 291 12.06 -5.76 20.96
C ALA A 291 12.58 -5.35 22.35
N TYR A 292 11.93 -5.82 23.43
CA TYR A 292 12.41 -5.63 24.80
C TYR A 292 13.70 -6.41 25.08
N GLN A 293 13.78 -7.68 24.64
CA GLN A 293 14.98 -8.50 24.82
C GLN A 293 16.21 -7.93 24.11
N MET A 294 16.04 -7.41 22.89
CA MET A 294 17.13 -6.76 22.15
C MET A 294 17.62 -5.46 22.82
N LYS A 295 16.74 -4.76 23.55
CA LYS A 295 17.12 -3.56 24.30
C LYS A 295 18.02 -3.88 25.49
N ASP A 296 17.87 -5.05 26.09
CA ASP A 296 18.72 -5.50 27.20
C ASP A 296 20.07 -6.04 26.72
N ASP A 297 20.16 -6.63 25.52
CA ASP A 297 21.43 -7.08 24.92
C ASP A 297 22.36 -5.94 24.45
N THR A 298 21.85 -4.69 24.38
CA THR A 298 22.62 -3.51 23.95
C THR A 298 23.12 -2.66 25.14
N ARG A 299 23.00 -3.15 26.37
CA ARG A 299 23.52 -2.52 27.60
C ARG A 299 24.69 -3.30 28.16
#